data_AF-A0AA97PAB9-F1
#
_entry.id   AF-A0AA97PAB9-F1
#
_cell.length_a   1.000
_cell.length_b   1.000
_cell.length_c   1.000
_cell.angle_alpha   90.00
_cell.angle_beta   90.00
_cell.angle_gamma   90.00
#
_symmetry.space_group_name_H-M   'P 1'
#
loop_
_entity.id
_entity.type
_entity.pdbx_description
1 polymer ?
#
loop_
_entity_poly.entity_id
_entity_poly.type
_entity_poly.pdbx_seq_one_letter_code
_entity_poly.pdbx_strand_id
1 'polypeptide(L)'
;MYPKPILSLSTCQIRHYCDEDIDSLSRAANNPQIAKWMRNTFPSPYTTEDARKWISELASPYDFVICTPDGSTLMGGVGLKKRSDIHHRTMEIGYWVGEEHWGKGIASEVVKAFAEWAFAEYDSLLRLEGEVFEGNAGSCRVLEKAACNKNDLLLIMKMLSVGWYCRCISIPTPPSLLQVHLCHVADWDIAVLLSGNHILKTRQGKFQLCGNLRRCPEWRVICLTWVSGGESKIAANNTAPEVFVLTSRLLRLNPEYYTVWNDRRRLLICGSLSAPSAGSSPSRALPTSSPTDTTTLSSAVSSSSSSTTTQPYQDLQKTGWSGTTVDDGIKTREDTIRSELAFTIPLLMEFPKCYWIWNYRLWVLGKAVELLDRVVSRGIWTEELGLVGKMLTRDRRNFHAWGYRRHVVAQLESAALSPDGKSPESLVVSEFEYTSKMIRVDLSNFSAWHNRSKLIPRLLDERQADDVARRKFLEDELNLVREALNVGPEDQSLWYYHQFLMLNLFDAVDSSAIAPNLNVSERVAYVTRELDDIKDLLEDYEDIKWLYEALLEYTVALAKLESRSLSEHETEQLRGWLVKLQQLDRTRRGRWAYMRSELGLS
;
A
#
# COMPACT_ATOMS: atom_id res chain seq x y z
N MET A 1 -2.00 7.21 46.73
CA MET A 1 -1.06 6.09 47.04
C MET A 1 -0.90 5.31 45.75
N TYR A 2 0.33 5.10 45.26
CA TYR A 2 0.53 4.52 43.94
C TYR A 2 0.03 3.06 43.85
N PRO A 3 -0.58 2.66 42.72
CA PRO A 3 -0.97 1.28 42.48
C PRO A 3 0.21 0.31 42.58
N LYS A 4 -0.06 -0.93 43.00
CA LYS A 4 0.95 -1.99 43.03
C LYS A 4 1.49 -2.24 41.61
N PRO A 5 2.82 -2.35 41.42
CA PRO A 5 3.38 -2.60 40.10
C PRO A 5 3.05 -4.01 39.59
N ILE A 6 2.81 -4.11 38.29
CA ILE A 6 2.68 -5.38 37.58
C ILE A 6 4.06 -5.97 37.26
N LEU A 7 5.07 -5.11 37.05
CA LEU A 7 6.45 -5.50 36.81
C LEU A 7 7.39 -4.55 37.55
N SER A 8 8.41 -5.11 38.20
CA SER A 8 9.53 -4.36 38.78
C SER A 8 10.79 -4.74 38.02
N LEU A 9 11.39 -3.75 37.35
CA LEU A 9 12.56 -3.90 36.49
C LEU A 9 13.78 -3.23 37.15
N SER A 10 14.96 -3.38 36.55
CA SER A 10 16.19 -2.83 37.12
C SER A 10 16.24 -1.30 37.05
N THR A 11 15.66 -0.70 36.00
CA THR A 11 15.67 0.75 35.81
C THR A 11 14.32 1.44 36.07
N CYS A 12 13.23 0.69 36.23
CA CYS A 12 11.88 1.24 36.34
C CYS A 12 10.86 0.25 36.92
N GLN A 13 9.66 0.73 37.21
CA GLN A 13 8.48 -0.08 37.49
C GLN A 13 7.38 0.17 36.46
N ILE A 14 6.55 -0.85 36.21
CA ILE A 14 5.35 -0.75 35.37
C ILE A 14 4.12 -0.95 36.26
N ARG A 15 3.21 0.03 36.27
CA ARG A 15 1.99 0.01 37.10
C ARG A 15 0.82 0.69 36.39
N HIS A 16 -0.39 0.55 36.93
CA HIS A 16 -1.55 1.30 36.44
C HIS A 16 -1.39 2.81 36.69
N TYR A 17 -2.03 3.61 35.83
CA TYR A 17 -2.19 5.06 36.01
C TYR A 17 -2.97 5.37 37.29
N CYS A 18 -2.65 6.50 37.92
CA CYS A 18 -3.43 7.11 39.00
C CYS A 18 -3.43 8.63 38.91
N ASP A 19 -4.30 9.30 39.67
CA ASP A 19 -4.46 10.76 39.61
C ASP A 19 -3.17 11.52 39.95
N GLU A 20 -2.31 10.94 40.80
CA GLU A 20 -1.00 11.52 41.13
C GLU A 20 -0.03 11.57 39.94
N ASP A 21 -0.33 10.88 38.82
CA ASP A 21 0.47 10.93 37.60
C ASP A 21 0.14 12.15 36.71
N ILE A 22 -0.99 12.84 36.92
CA ILE A 22 -1.50 13.91 36.03
C ILE A 22 -0.42 14.96 35.72
N ASP A 23 0.25 15.48 36.76
CA ASP A 23 1.24 16.54 36.60
C ASP A 23 2.51 16.06 35.89
N SER A 24 2.94 14.84 36.18
CA SER A 24 4.13 14.25 35.55
C SER A 24 3.86 13.81 34.11
N LEU A 25 2.66 13.30 33.83
CA LEU A 25 2.19 12.97 32.49
C LEU A 25 2.11 14.21 31.61
N SER A 26 1.41 15.26 32.08
CA SER A 26 1.28 16.53 31.36
C SER A 26 2.64 17.10 30.97
N ARG A 27 3.59 17.12 31.92
CA ARG A 27 4.95 17.62 31.69
C ARG A 27 5.74 16.76 30.70
N ALA A 28 5.73 15.43 30.87
CA ALA A 28 6.53 14.52 30.04
C ALA A 28 5.96 14.37 28.62
N ALA A 29 4.63 14.35 28.48
CA ALA A 29 3.92 14.18 27.22
C ALA A 29 3.93 15.44 26.36
N ASN A 30 4.01 16.63 26.97
CA ASN A 30 4.07 17.91 26.26
C ASN A 30 5.46 18.20 25.65
N ASN A 31 5.98 17.25 24.88
CA ASN A 31 7.27 17.36 24.21
C ASN A 31 7.12 17.08 22.69
N PRO A 32 7.41 18.07 21.82
CA PRO A 32 7.33 17.89 20.36
C PRO A 32 8.19 16.75 19.80
N GLN A 33 9.32 16.42 20.45
CA GLN A 33 10.18 15.31 20.06
C GLN A 33 9.54 13.94 20.28
N ILE A 34 8.58 13.84 21.20
CA ILE A 34 7.74 12.67 21.42
C ILE A 34 6.56 12.71 20.47
N ALA A 35 5.82 13.83 20.45
CA ALA A 35 4.58 13.98 19.70
C ALA A 35 4.74 13.69 18.20
N LYS A 36 5.88 14.06 17.58
CA LYS A 36 6.17 13.79 16.16
C LYS A 36 6.22 12.29 15.79
N TRP A 37 6.35 11.42 16.79
CA TRP A 37 6.35 9.96 16.62
C TRP A 37 5.08 9.29 17.14
N MET A 38 4.11 10.06 17.64
CA MET A 38 2.83 9.56 18.11
C MET A 38 1.79 9.63 16.99
N ARG A 39 0.68 8.88 17.14
CA ARG A 39 -0.45 8.94 16.21
C ARG A 39 -1.22 10.25 16.37
N ASN A 40 -1.99 10.65 15.35
CA ASN A 40 -2.78 11.89 15.33
C ASN A 40 -3.79 12.04 16.50
N THR A 41 -4.12 10.95 17.19
CA THR A 41 -4.96 10.97 18.39
C THR A 41 -4.23 11.51 19.62
N PHE A 42 -2.90 11.64 19.59
CA PHE A 42 -2.10 12.19 20.67
C PHE A 42 -2.09 13.73 20.57
N PRO A 43 -2.61 14.45 21.57
CA PRO A 43 -2.63 15.92 21.56
C PRO A 43 -1.23 16.53 21.53
N SER A 44 -1.05 17.60 20.76
CA SER A 44 0.19 18.39 20.73
C SER A 44 -0.15 19.84 20.40
N PRO A 45 0.04 20.80 21.33
CA PRO A 45 0.61 20.63 22.67
C PRO A 45 -0.27 19.75 23.58
N TYR A 46 0.36 19.08 24.53
CA TYR A 46 -0.32 18.20 25.49
C TYR A 46 -0.59 18.98 26.79
N THR A 47 -1.83 19.03 27.23
CA THR A 47 -2.25 19.83 28.39
C THR A 47 -2.52 18.98 29.64
N THR A 48 -2.63 19.63 30.80
CA THR A 48 -3.06 18.97 32.04
C THR A 48 -4.48 18.41 31.95
N GLU A 49 -5.36 19.05 31.17
CA GLU A 49 -6.70 18.53 30.92
C GLU A 49 -6.66 17.27 30.04
N ASP A 50 -5.76 17.22 29.05
CA ASP A 50 -5.52 16.00 28.26
C ASP A 50 -5.01 14.85 29.14
N ALA A 51 -4.12 15.14 30.10
CA ALA A 51 -3.63 14.15 31.06
C ALA A 51 -4.75 13.62 31.96
N ARG A 52 -5.60 14.51 32.48
CA ARG A 52 -6.77 14.14 33.30
C ARG A 52 -7.75 13.30 32.51
N LYS A 53 -8.08 13.71 31.29
CA LYS A 53 -8.97 12.98 30.39
C LYS A 53 -8.40 11.61 30.01
N TRP A 54 -7.10 11.53 29.77
CA TRP A 54 -6.42 10.26 29.51
C TRP A 54 -6.62 9.28 30.66
N ILE A 55 -6.29 9.70 31.89
CA ILE A 55 -6.33 8.83 33.07
C ILE A 55 -7.76 8.43 33.46
N SER A 56 -8.72 9.35 33.34
CA SER A 56 -10.10 9.11 33.78
C SER A 56 -11.00 8.44 32.75
N GLU A 57 -10.79 8.67 31.45
CA GLU A 57 -11.75 8.29 30.41
C GLU A 57 -11.16 7.43 29.28
N LEU A 58 -9.88 7.61 28.92
CA LEU A 58 -9.34 7.04 27.68
C LEU A 58 -8.37 5.87 27.90
N ALA A 59 -7.65 5.84 29.01
CA ALA A 59 -6.72 4.78 29.33
C ALA A 59 -7.47 3.46 29.48
N SER A 60 -7.08 2.46 28.69
CA SER A 60 -7.65 1.13 28.80
C SER A 60 -7.01 0.36 29.98
N PRO A 61 -7.61 -0.75 30.43
CA PRO A 61 -6.98 -1.65 31.39
C PRO A 61 -5.63 -2.24 30.92
N TYR A 62 -5.31 -2.09 29.64
CA TYR A 62 -4.07 -2.55 29.02
C TYR A 62 -3.01 -1.44 28.90
N ASP A 63 -3.30 -0.22 29.35
CA ASP A 63 -2.38 0.92 29.35
C ASP A 63 -1.77 1.12 30.73
N PHE A 64 -0.44 1.25 30.76
CA PHE A 64 0.35 1.29 31.98
C PHE A 64 1.37 2.43 31.95
N VAL A 65 1.74 2.86 33.15
CA VAL A 65 2.77 3.84 33.42
C VAL A 65 4.12 3.14 33.52
N ILE A 66 5.12 3.71 32.85
CA ILE A 66 6.54 3.45 33.14
C ILE A 66 6.96 4.50 34.16
N CYS A 67 7.36 4.10 35.36
CA CYS A 67 7.77 5.01 36.44
C CYS A 67 9.13 4.65 37.02
N THR A 68 9.72 5.58 37.77
CA THR A 68 10.99 5.39 38.49
C THR A 68 10.94 4.14 39.40
N PRO A 69 12.10 3.56 39.79
CA PRO A 69 12.13 2.36 40.63
C PRO A 69 11.40 2.46 41.99
N ASP A 70 11.23 3.68 42.51
CA ASP A 70 10.45 3.98 43.71
C ASP A 70 8.94 4.19 43.45
N GLY A 71 8.53 4.16 42.17
CA GLY A 71 7.15 4.27 41.71
C GLY A 71 6.58 5.70 41.66
N SER A 72 7.34 6.71 42.11
CA SER A 72 6.81 8.06 42.35
C SER A 72 6.75 8.97 41.13
N THR A 73 7.59 8.75 40.12
CA THR A 73 7.69 9.66 38.97
C THR A 73 7.46 8.92 37.66
N LEU A 74 6.46 9.36 36.89
CA LEU A 74 6.18 8.87 35.55
C LEU A 74 7.28 9.28 34.57
N MET A 75 7.81 8.30 33.85
CA MET A 75 8.84 8.45 32.82
C MET A 75 8.31 8.16 31.41
N GLY A 76 7.11 7.60 31.27
CA GLY A 76 6.52 7.25 29.99
C GLY A 76 5.28 6.35 30.12
N GLY A 77 4.84 5.78 29.00
CA GLY A 77 3.72 4.85 28.96
C GLY A 77 4.01 3.63 28.09
N VAL A 78 3.40 2.50 28.44
CA VAL A 78 3.42 1.26 27.65
C VAL A 78 2.03 0.63 27.70
N GLY A 79 1.55 0.07 26.58
CA GLY A 79 0.24 -0.55 26.57
C GLY A 79 0.01 -1.50 25.41
N LEU A 80 -1.13 -2.20 25.46
CA LEU A 80 -1.56 -3.13 24.44
C LEU A 80 -2.92 -2.73 23.85
N LYS A 81 -3.08 -2.89 22.54
CA LYS A 81 -4.37 -2.74 21.85
C LYS A 81 -4.77 -4.03 21.16
N LYS A 82 -5.89 -4.62 21.57
CA LYS A 82 -6.46 -5.80 20.89
C LYS A 82 -6.84 -5.46 19.45
N ARG A 83 -6.47 -6.32 18.51
CA ARG A 83 -6.99 -6.29 17.14
C ARG A 83 -8.32 -7.05 17.07
N SER A 84 -9.11 -6.80 16.04
CA SER A 84 -10.44 -7.38 15.86
C SER A 84 -10.47 -8.47 14.79
N ASP A 85 -11.59 -9.20 14.73
CA ASP A 85 -11.95 -10.14 13.66
C ASP A 85 -10.88 -11.23 13.42
N ILE A 86 -10.39 -11.39 12.20
CA ILE A 86 -9.36 -12.39 11.85
C ILE A 86 -8.05 -12.20 12.62
N HIS A 87 -7.85 -11.02 13.24
CA HIS A 87 -6.68 -10.71 14.06
C HIS A 87 -6.98 -10.74 15.57
N HIS A 88 -8.10 -11.31 16.03
CA HIS A 88 -8.49 -11.32 17.45
C HIS A 88 -7.46 -11.94 18.42
N ARG A 89 -6.52 -12.77 17.92
CA ARG A 89 -5.39 -13.32 18.70
C ARG A 89 -4.09 -12.50 18.62
N THR A 90 -4.19 -11.28 18.10
CA THR A 90 -3.07 -10.34 17.95
C THR A 90 -3.33 -9.08 18.79
N MET A 91 -2.31 -8.64 19.51
CA MET A 91 -2.32 -7.34 20.19
C MET A 91 -1.19 -6.46 19.65
N GLU A 92 -1.45 -5.16 19.53
CA GLU A 92 -0.44 -4.17 19.20
C GLU A 92 0.19 -3.64 20.49
N ILE A 93 1.52 -3.62 20.59
CA ILE A 93 2.26 -2.98 21.68
C ILE A 93 2.64 -1.56 21.27
N GLY A 94 2.28 -0.60 22.12
CA GLY A 94 2.67 0.80 22.01
C GLY A 94 3.49 1.22 23.22
N TYR A 95 4.49 2.08 23.03
CA TYR A 95 5.28 2.64 24.13
C TYR A 95 5.89 3.99 23.77
N TRP A 96 6.14 4.80 24.80
CA TRP A 96 6.91 6.01 24.72
C TRP A 96 7.62 6.27 26.05
N VAL A 97 8.75 6.98 25.98
CA VAL A 97 9.56 7.34 27.15
C VAL A 97 9.92 8.82 27.00
N GLY A 98 9.93 9.57 28.09
CA GLY A 98 10.33 10.98 28.12
C GLY A 98 11.76 11.17 27.59
N GLU A 99 11.99 12.29 26.90
CA GLU A 99 13.28 12.58 26.25
C GLU A 99 14.47 12.56 27.23
N GLU A 100 14.26 13.02 28.47
CA GLU A 100 15.26 13.00 29.55
C GLU A 100 15.74 11.58 29.95
N HIS A 101 15.01 10.55 29.52
CA HIS A 101 15.28 9.15 29.80
C HIS A 101 15.79 8.38 28.55
N TRP A 102 15.92 9.03 27.40
CA TRP A 102 16.44 8.40 26.19
C TRP A 102 17.91 8.01 26.32
N GLY A 103 18.33 6.99 25.56
CA GLY A 103 19.71 6.48 25.58
C GLY A 103 20.10 5.66 26.82
N LYS A 104 19.24 5.59 27.85
CA LYS A 104 19.49 4.85 29.11
C LYS A 104 19.06 3.38 29.10
N GLY A 105 18.54 2.88 27.98
CA GLY A 105 18.11 1.47 27.83
C GLY A 105 16.72 1.15 28.38
N ILE A 106 16.04 2.09 29.05
CA ILE A 106 14.71 1.90 29.69
C ILE A 106 13.68 1.29 28.73
N ALA A 107 13.50 1.86 27.53
CA ALA A 107 12.54 1.34 26.56
C ALA A 107 12.83 -0.10 26.13
N SER A 108 14.11 -0.48 25.97
CA SER A 108 14.50 -1.85 25.63
C SER A 108 14.19 -2.84 26.75
N GLU A 109 14.41 -2.44 28.01
CA GLU A 109 14.07 -3.26 29.17
C GLU A 109 12.55 -3.42 29.32
N VAL A 110 11.81 -2.31 29.24
CA VAL A 110 10.35 -2.26 29.34
C VAL A 110 9.69 -3.11 28.27
N VAL A 111 9.99 -2.87 26.99
CA VAL A 111 9.30 -3.56 25.87
C VAL A 111 9.55 -5.05 25.93
N LYS A 112 10.76 -5.48 26.30
CA LYS A 112 11.08 -6.90 26.46
C LYS A 112 10.27 -7.53 27.59
N ALA A 113 10.36 -6.98 28.80
CA ALA A 113 9.69 -7.54 29.97
C ALA A 113 8.16 -7.49 29.85
N PHE A 114 7.64 -6.41 29.26
CA PHE A 114 6.20 -6.23 29.07
C PHE A 114 5.64 -7.17 27.98
N ALA A 115 6.41 -7.45 26.92
CA ALA A 115 6.03 -8.46 25.94
C ALA A 115 5.99 -9.86 26.58
N GLU A 116 7.01 -10.24 27.36
CA GLU A 116 7.04 -11.52 28.09
C GLU A 116 5.84 -11.64 29.05
N TRP A 117 5.53 -10.59 29.79
CA TRP A 117 4.36 -10.53 30.66
C TRP A 117 3.04 -10.67 29.87
N ALA A 118 2.89 -9.98 28.74
CA ALA A 118 1.67 -10.03 27.95
C ALA A 118 1.35 -11.45 27.43
N PHE A 119 2.36 -12.19 26.97
CA PHE A 119 2.17 -13.58 26.54
C PHE A 119 1.88 -14.53 27.72
N ALA A 120 2.39 -14.22 28.91
CA ALA A 120 2.10 -15.00 30.12
C ALA A 120 0.70 -14.69 30.70
N GLU A 121 0.23 -13.45 30.58
CA GLU A 121 -1.05 -13.00 31.12
C GLU A 121 -2.24 -13.37 30.22
N TYR A 122 -2.04 -13.38 28.89
CA TYR A 122 -3.13 -13.57 27.93
C TYR A 122 -2.99 -14.87 27.14
N ASP A 123 -3.60 -15.96 27.62
CA ASP A 123 -3.58 -17.29 26.97
C ASP A 123 -4.00 -17.29 25.49
N SER A 124 -4.90 -16.37 25.09
CA SER A 124 -5.39 -16.26 23.71
C SER A 124 -4.44 -15.52 22.76
N LEU A 125 -3.38 -14.90 23.29
CA LEU A 125 -2.44 -14.08 22.54
C LEU A 125 -1.43 -14.96 21.80
N LEU A 126 -1.46 -14.92 20.47
CA LEU A 126 -0.50 -15.63 19.62
C LEU A 126 0.58 -14.71 19.03
N ARG A 127 0.33 -13.40 19.00
CA ARG A 127 1.17 -12.44 18.30
C ARG A 127 1.12 -11.05 18.93
N LEU A 128 2.29 -10.44 19.08
CA LEU A 128 2.43 -9.01 19.37
C LEU A 128 2.93 -8.26 18.13
N GLU A 129 2.44 -7.04 17.93
CA GLU A 129 2.89 -6.16 16.85
C GLU A 129 3.33 -4.81 17.39
N GLY A 130 4.53 -4.35 17.03
CA GLY A 130 4.98 -2.99 17.33
C GLY A 130 5.00 -2.15 16.06
N GLU A 131 4.26 -1.05 16.03
CA GLU A 131 4.29 -0.10 14.92
C GLU A 131 5.27 1.05 15.19
N VAL A 132 6.11 1.39 14.21
CA VAL A 132 7.13 2.44 14.32
C VAL A 132 7.19 3.28 13.06
N PHE A 133 7.24 4.61 13.21
CA PHE A 133 7.48 5.51 12.07
C PHE A 133 8.89 5.33 11.50
N GLU A 134 9.03 5.34 10.18
CA GLU A 134 10.28 5.06 9.47
C GLU A 134 11.48 5.90 9.95
N GLY A 135 11.25 7.17 10.32
CA GLY A 135 12.29 8.06 10.85
C GLY A 135 12.71 7.80 12.31
N ASN A 136 12.01 6.95 13.05
CA ASN A 136 12.28 6.69 14.48
C ASN A 136 13.25 5.52 14.68
N ALA A 137 14.52 5.75 14.33
CA ALA A 137 15.60 4.76 14.47
C ALA A 137 15.82 4.27 15.92
N GLY A 138 15.40 5.05 16.92
CA GLY A 138 15.43 4.66 18.33
C GLY A 138 14.46 3.51 18.62
N SER A 139 13.18 3.70 18.28
CA SER A 139 12.12 2.72 18.46
C SER A 139 12.32 1.46 17.60
N CYS A 140 12.82 1.60 16.36
CA CYS A 140 13.18 0.45 15.53
C CYS A 140 14.18 -0.48 16.25
N ARG A 141 15.26 0.09 16.81
CA ARG A 141 16.28 -0.70 17.53
C ARG A 141 15.75 -1.34 18.81
N VAL A 142 14.80 -0.70 19.50
CA VAL A 142 14.16 -1.26 20.68
C VAL A 142 13.33 -2.50 20.31
N LEU A 143 12.50 -2.40 19.28
CA LEU A 143 11.68 -3.52 18.79
C LEU A 143 12.54 -4.67 18.24
N GLU A 144 13.60 -4.35 17.50
CA GLU A 144 14.59 -5.34 17.02
C GLU A 144 15.23 -6.11 18.19
N LYS A 145 15.69 -5.40 19.23
CA LYS A 145 16.30 -6.03 20.41
C LYS A 145 15.32 -6.90 21.20
N ALA A 146 14.07 -6.47 21.33
CA ALA A 146 13.03 -7.23 22.01
C ALA A 146 12.69 -8.51 21.24
N ALA A 147 12.65 -8.44 19.91
CA ALA A 147 12.37 -9.60 19.05
C ALA A 147 13.53 -10.62 18.97
N CYS A 148 14.79 -10.21 19.23
CA CYS A 148 15.96 -11.10 19.15
C CYS A 148 16.12 -12.09 20.33
N ASN A 149 15.35 -11.97 21.41
CA ASN A 149 15.54 -12.78 22.62
C ASN A 149 14.40 -13.82 22.80
N LYS A 150 14.71 -15.09 22.51
CA LYS A 150 13.97 -16.35 22.79
C LYS A 150 12.94 -16.85 21.75
N ASN A 151 12.81 -18.18 21.76
CA ASN A 151 12.31 -19.06 20.70
C ASN A 151 10.78 -19.10 20.47
N ASP A 152 9.96 -18.36 21.22
CA ASP A 152 8.49 -18.56 21.20
C ASP A 152 7.66 -17.26 21.09
N LEU A 153 8.30 -16.08 21.05
CA LEU A 153 7.59 -14.78 21.06
C LEU A 153 7.51 -14.20 19.64
N LEU A 154 6.31 -14.20 19.05
CA LEU A 154 6.07 -13.65 17.73
C LEU A 154 5.80 -12.14 17.82
N LEU A 155 6.85 -11.35 18.11
CA LEU A 155 6.82 -9.88 18.06
C LEU A 155 7.19 -9.39 16.67
N ILE A 156 6.23 -8.79 15.95
CA ILE A 156 6.42 -8.29 14.59
C ILE A 156 6.51 -6.76 14.59
N MET A 157 7.64 -6.23 14.11
CA MET A 157 7.79 -4.80 13.83
C MET A 157 7.12 -4.44 12.51
N LYS A 158 6.29 -3.39 12.52
CA LYS A 158 5.62 -2.80 11.36
C LYS A 158 6.10 -1.36 11.19
N MET A 159 6.65 -1.01 10.03
CA MET A 159 7.07 0.37 9.73
C MET A 159 5.92 1.19 9.14
N LEU A 160 5.69 2.38 9.70
CA LEU A 160 4.77 3.41 9.23
C LEU A 160 5.54 4.43 8.37
N SER A 161 5.24 4.48 7.07
CA SER A 161 5.61 5.55 6.16
C SER A 161 4.38 6.39 5.82
N VAL A 162 4.56 7.69 5.58
CA VAL A 162 3.50 8.60 5.10
C VAL A 162 3.18 8.20 3.64
N GLY A 163 2.32 7.18 3.49
CA GLY A 163 2.16 6.38 2.28
C GLY A 163 2.42 4.90 2.60
N TRP A 164 1.34 4.15 2.89
CA TRP A 164 1.26 2.95 3.71
C TRP A 164 2.16 1.71 3.37
N TYR A 165 2.78 1.15 4.44
CA TYR A 165 3.09 -0.27 4.83
C TYR A 165 3.83 -1.24 3.87
N CYS A 166 4.82 -2.09 4.25
CA CYS A 166 5.39 -2.51 5.54
C CYS A 166 6.78 -3.18 5.31
N ARG A 167 7.75 -3.03 6.23
CA ARG A 167 9.01 -3.80 6.26
C ARG A 167 8.89 -4.87 7.36
N CYS A 168 8.81 -6.15 7.02
CA CYS A 168 8.85 -7.25 8.00
C CYS A 168 10.29 -7.73 8.17
N ILE A 169 10.81 -7.70 9.40
CA ILE A 169 12.08 -8.35 9.77
C ILE A 169 11.71 -9.64 10.52
N SER A 170 12.12 -10.79 10.01
CA SER A 170 12.09 -12.07 10.73
C SER A 170 13.54 -12.56 10.84
N ILE A 171 13.94 -13.02 12.03
CA ILE A 171 15.32 -13.46 12.33
C ILE A 171 15.29 -14.98 12.63
N PRO A 172 16.33 -15.75 12.24
CA PRO A 172 16.32 -17.23 12.27
C PRO A 172 16.44 -17.82 13.68
N THR A 173 15.86 -19.01 13.89
CA THR A 173 15.98 -19.84 15.11
C THR A 173 17.19 -20.79 15.05
N PRO A 174 17.74 -21.24 16.20
CA PRO A 174 18.87 -22.18 16.26
C PRO A 174 18.50 -23.63 15.86
N PRO A 175 19.49 -24.48 15.50
CA PRO A 175 19.29 -25.68 14.66
C PRO A 175 18.67 -26.91 15.33
N SER A 176 18.21 -26.84 16.57
CA SER A 176 17.90 -28.04 17.38
C SER A 176 16.41 -28.36 17.56
N LEU A 177 15.50 -27.62 16.94
CA LEU A 177 14.07 -27.94 16.93
C LEU A 177 13.54 -27.92 15.49
N LEU A 178 12.76 -28.95 15.12
CA LEU A 178 12.13 -29.11 13.81
C LEU A 178 11.48 -27.79 13.34
N GLN A 179 12.01 -27.20 12.26
CA GLN A 179 11.40 -26.04 11.61
C GLN A 179 10.02 -26.40 11.04
N VAL A 180 8.97 -25.78 11.58
CA VAL A 180 7.67 -25.67 10.94
C VAL A 180 7.52 -24.23 10.46
N HIS A 181 7.75 -23.99 9.16
CA HIS A 181 7.41 -22.70 8.56
C HIS A 181 5.91 -22.71 8.21
N LEU A 182 5.13 -21.98 9.00
CA LEU A 182 3.73 -21.67 8.70
C LEU A 182 3.69 -20.42 7.81
N CYS A 183 3.31 -20.60 6.54
CA CYS A 183 2.90 -19.51 5.67
C CYS A 183 1.36 -19.43 5.69
N HIS A 184 0.81 -18.31 6.15
CA HIS A 184 -0.60 -17.99 5.93
C HIS A 184 -0.73 -16.92 4.84
N VAL A 185 -1.26 -17.33 3.69
CA VAL A 185 -1.89 -16.46 2.69
C VAL A 185 -3.39 -16.70 2.82
N ALA A 186 -4.19 -15.63 2.72
CA ALA A 186 -5.65 -15.68 2.78
C ALA A 186 -6.24 -17.00 2.22
N ASP A 187 -6.96 -17.71 3.08
CA ASP A 187 -7.66 -18.99 2.89
C ASP A 187 -6.86 -20.31 2.77
N TRP A 188 -5.53 -20.33 2.95
CA TRP A 188 -4.79 -21.60 2.99
C TRP A 188 -3.64 -21.64 4.00
N ASP A 189 -3.71 -22.63 4.89
CA ASP A 189 -2.66 -22.96 5.85
C ASP A 189 -1.69 -23.97 5.21
N ILE A 190 -0.61 -23.47 4.61
CA ILE A 190 0.47 -24.34 4.11
C ILE A 190 1.53 -24.43 5.22
N ALA A 191 1.49 -25.53 5.97
CA ALA A 191 2.56 -25.93 6.88
C ALA A 191 3.59 -26.78 6.12
N VAL A 192 4.77 -26.23 5.83
CA VAL A 192 5.86 -27.06 5.29
C VAL A 192 6.57 -27.73 6.46
N LEU A 193 6.14 -28.94 6.80
CA LEU A 193 6.89 -29.86 7.67
C LEU A 193 8.05 -30.47 6.86
N LEU A 194 9.29 -30.11 7.19
CA LEU A 194 10.48 -30.83 6.70
C LEU A 194 10.82 -31.97 7.67
N SER A 195 9.93 -32.97 7.74
CA SER A 195 10.20 -34.23 8.43
C SER A 195 9.86 -35.37 7.50
N GLY A 196 10.87 -36.12 7.04
CA GLY A 196 10.70 -37.37 6.31
C GLY A 196 9.84 -37.27 5.03
N ASN A 197 10.47 -36.94 3.90
CA ASN A 197 9.95 -37.19 2.55
C ASN A 197 8.56 -36.67 2.12
N HIS A 198 7.81 -35.92 2.92
CA HIS A 198 6.46 -35.47 2.57
C HIS A 198 6.21 -33.97 2.82
N ILE A 199 5.40 -33.33 1.95
CA ILE A 199 4.84 -31.98 2.14
C ILE A 199 3.35 -32.14 2.42
N LEU A 200 2.88 -31.63 3.56
CA LEU A 200 1.50 -31.73 4.01
C LEU A 200 0.79 -30.38 3.85
N LYS A 201 -0.44 -30.39 3.31
CA LYS A 201 -1.33 -29.22 3.31
C LYS A 201 -2.34 -29.40 4.44
N THR A 202 -2.71 -28.33 5.15
CA THR A 202 -3.76 -28.41 6.17
C THR A 202 -4.98 -27.60 5.74
N ARG A 203 -6.15 -28.17 5.98
CA ARG A 203 -7.43 -27.46 5.98
C ARG A 203 -8.17 -27.98 7.19
N GLN A 204 -8.45 -27.12 8.17
CA GLN A 204 -9.21 -27.48 9.38
C GLN A 204 -8.63 -28.67 10.17
N GLY A 205 -7.31 -28.68 10.40
CA GLY A 205 -6.68 -29.68 11.28
C GLY A 205 -6.58 -31.11 10.74
N LYS A 206 -6.94 -31.38 9.48
CA LYS A 206 -6.65 -32.65 8.79
C LYS A 206 -5.48 -32.49 7.83
N PHE A 207 -4.45 -33.33 7.99
CA PHE A 207 -3.30 -33.40 7.09
C PHE A 207 -3.70 -34.14 5.80
N GLN A 208 -3.54 -33.49 4.65
CA GLN A 208 -3.63 -34.15 3.35
C GLN A 208 -2.27 -34.10 2.64
N LEU A 209 -1.84 -35.25 2.10
CA LEU A 209 -0.68 -35.36 1.21
C LEU A 209 -0.91 -34.49 -0.02
N CYS A 210 -0.07 -33.48 -0.22
CA CYS A 210 -0.19 -32.59 -1.37
C CYS A 210 0.32 -33.31 -2.63
N GLY A 211 -0.60 -33.88 -3.42
CA GLY A 211 -0.28 -34.73 -4.58
C GLY A 211 0.52 -34.06 -5.71
N ASN A 212 0.61 -32.73 -5.74
CA ASN A 212 1.14 -31.97 -6.88
C ASN A 212 2.56 -31.38 -6.71
N LEU A 213 3.25 -31.61 -5.59
CA LEU A 213 4.65 -31.17 -5.40
C LEU A 213 5.68 -32.31 -5.61
N ARG A 214 5.36 -33.29 -6.47
CA ARG A 214 6.32 -34.31 -6.93
C ARG A 214 7.42 -33.76 -7.85
N ARG A 215 7.44 -32.45 -8.14
CA ARG A 215 8.44 -31.82 -9.02
C ARG A 215 9.34 -30.86 -8.25
N CYS A 216 10.49 -31.37 -7.82
CA CYS A 216 11.83 -30.81 -8.02
C CYS A 216 12.77 -31.16 -6.84
N PRO A 217 13.53 -32.27 -6.97
CA PRO A 217 14.72 -32.50 -6.13
C PRO A 217 15.64 -31.29 -6.08
N GLU A 218 15.73 -30.53 -7.17
CA GLU A 218 16.47 -29.27 -7.27
C GLU A 218 15.99 -28.20 -6.28
N TRP A 219 14.68 -28.05 -6.05
CA TRP A 219 14.15 -27.06 -5.11
C TRP A 219 14.60 -27.34 -3.69
N ARG A 220 14.55 -28.61 -3.27
CA ARG A 220 15.09 -29.06 -1.98
C ARG A 220 16.59 -28.77 -1.87
N VAL A 221 17.37 -29.11 -2.90
CA VAL A 221 18.82 -28.89 -2.88
C VAL A 221 19.14 -27.40 -2.78
N ILE A 222 18.46 -26.53 -3.52
CA ILE A 222 18.72 -25.08 -3.51
C ILE A 222 18.30 -24.46 -2.17
N CYS A 223 17.13 -24.81 -1.61
CA CYS A 223 16.71 -24.33 -0.29
C CYS A 223 17.62 -24.85 0.83
N LEU A 224 18.05 -26.12 0.78
CA LEU A 224 19.00 -26.66 1.75
C LEU A 224 20.37 -25.98 1.62
N THR A 225 20.84 -25.68 0.40
CA THR A 225 22.08 -24.92 0.17
C THR A 225 21.97 -23.50 0.72
N TRP A 226 20.78 -22.89 0.62
CA TRP A 226 20.51 -21.57 1.20
C TRP A 226 20.59 -21.57 2.73
N VAL A 227 19.86 -22.50 3.36
CA VAL A 227 19.80 -22.63 4.83
C VAL A 227 21.13 -23.10 5.42
N SER A 228 21.86 -23.98 4.73
CA SER A 228 23.13 -24.56 5.24
C SER A 228 24.36 -23.69 5.01
N GLY A 229 24.30 -22.62 4.20
CA GLY A 229 25.48 -21.79 3.93
C GLY A 229 25.24 -20.43 3.26
N GLY A 230 24.10 -20.22 2.60
CA GLY A 230 23.73 -18.92 2.03
C GLY A 230 23.55 -17.84 3.11
N GLU A 231 22.79 -18.15 4.16
CA GLU A 231 22.55 -17.22 5.27
C GLU A 231 23.84 -16.84 6.02
N SER A 232 24.73 -17.81 6.25
CA SER A 232 26.03 -17.56 6.90
C SER A 232 26.97 -16.71 6.05
N LYS A 233 26.96 -16.86 4.72
CA LYS A 233 27.75 -16.02 3.80
C LYS A 233 27.26 -14.57 3.79
N ILE A 234 25.94 -14.34 3.89
CA ILE A 234 25.35 -12.99 3.98
C ILE A 234 25.66 -12.35 5.35
N ALA A 235 25.56 -13.12 6.44
CA ALA A 235 25.91 -12.65 7.79
C ALA A 235 27.38 -12.22 7.90
N ALA A 236 28.26 -12.78 7.07
CA ALA A 236 29.68 -12.40 6.98
C ALA A 236 29.95 -11.21 6.03
N ASN A 237 28.91 -10.51 5.52
CA ASN A 237 29.02 -9.44 4.53
C ASN A 237 29.76 -9.85 3.23
N ASN A 238 29.80 -11.15 2.91
CA ASN A 238 30.51 -11.64 1.73
C ASN A 238 29.64 -11.46 0.48
N THR A 239 30.01 -10.53 -0.40
CA THR A 239 29.33 -10.21 -1.68
C THR A 239 29.64 -11.22 -2.79
N ALA A 240 29.72 -12.51 -2.43
CA ALA A 240 30.10 -13.55 -3.38
C ALA A 240 29.06 -13.66 -4.53
N PRO A 241 29.48 -13.57 -5.80
CA PRO A 241 28.60 -13.70 -6.98
C PRO A 241 27.71 -14.94 -6.96
N GLU A 242 28.19 -16.02 -6.33
CA GLU A 242 27.46 -17.27 -6.12
C GLU A 242 26.13 -17.08 -5.36
N VAL A 243 26.11 -16.24 -4.32
CA VAL A 243 24.90 -16.00 -3.51
C VAL A 243 23.86 -15.24 -4.33
N PHE A 244 24.30 -14.33 -5.20
CA PHE A 244 23.41 -13.59 -6.09
C PHE A 244 22.73 -14.51 -7.11
N VAL A 245 23.48 -15.44 -7.71
CA VAL A 245 22.95 -16.47 -8.61
C VAL A 245 21.94 -17.36 -7.89
N LEU A 246 22.23 -17.75 -6.64
CA LEU A 246 21.31 -18.54 -5.82
C LEU A 246 19.99 -17.81 -5.55
N THR A 247 20.04 -16.51 -5.17
CA THR A 247 18.80 -15.71 -4.99
C THR A 247 17.98 -15.67 -6.29
N SER A 248 18.62 -15.49 -7.45
CA SER A 248 17.91 -15.48 -8.74
C SER A 248 17.24 -16.82 -9.05
N ARG A 249 17.88 -17.95 -8.72
CA ARG A 249 17.28 -19.29 -8.90
C ARG A 249 16.09 -19.50 -7.96
N LEU A 250 16.23 -19.14 -6.69
CA LEU A 250 15.17 -19.26 -5.69
C LEU A 250 13.95 -18.43 -6.07
N LEU A 251 14.15 -17.17 -6.48
CA LEU A 251 13.06 -16.26 -6.83
C LEU A 251 12.34 -16.65 -8.13
N ARG A 252 13.04 -17.31 -9.07
CA ARG A 252 12.40 -17.93 -10.24
C ARG A 252 11.52 -19.14 -9.87
N LEU A 253 11.88 -19.85 -8.80
CA LEU A 253 11.09 -20.98 -8.32
C LEU A 253 9.91 -20.54 -7.46
N ASN A 254 10.12 -19.55 -6.59
CA ASN A 254 9.08 -18.98 -5.76
C ASN A 254 9.40 -17.52 -5.37
N PRO A 255 8.79 -16.53 -6.04
CA PRO A 255 8.99 -15.13 -5.71
C PRO A 255 8.23 -14.67 -4.45
N GLU A 256 7.41 -15.51 -3.81
CA GLU A 256 6.75 -15.16 -2.54
C GLU A 256 7.68 -15.20 -1.33
N TYR A 257 8.92 -15.70 -1.50
CA TYR A 257 9.90 -15.81 -0.43
C TYR A 257 10.59 -14.46 -0.18
N TYR A 258 9.95 -13.62 0.63
CA TYR A 258 10.40 -12.27 0.96
C TYR A 258 11.80 -12.18 1.56
N THR A 259 12.22 -13.20 2.33
CA THR A 259 13.59 -13.27 2.89
C THR A 259 14.64 -13.23 1.79
N VAL A 260 14.43 -13.98 0.70
CA VAL A 260 15.35 -14.03 -0.45
C VAL A 260 15.42 -12.66 -1.15
N TRP A 261 14.31 -11.93 -1.26
CA TRP A 261 14.31 -10.56 -1.75
C TRP A 261 15.11 -9.62 -0.85
N ASN A 262 14.95 -9.72 0.47
CA ASN A 262 15.70 -8.92 1.43
C ASN A 262 17.19 -9.19 1.37
N ASP A 263 17.58 -10.45 1.23
CA ASP A 263 18.98 -10.83 1.10
C ASP A 263 19.57 -10.37 -0.23
N ARG A 264 18.80 -10.44 -1.32
CA ARG A 264 19.20 -9.83 -2.60
C ARG A 264 19.44 -8.33 -2.48
N ARG A 265 18.57 -7.59 -1.76
CA ARG A 265 18.79 -6.15 -1.48
C ARG A 265 20.08 -5.91 -0.71
N ARG A 266 20.36 -6.71 0.33
CA ARG A 266 21.59 -6.60 1.13
C ARG A 266 22.83 -6.80 0.28
N LEU A 267 22.84 -7.82 -0.58
CA LEU A 267 23.95 -8.08 -1.50
C LEU A 267 24.22 -6.87 -2.42
N LEU A 268 23.17 -6.22 -2.92
CA LEU A 268 23.32 -5.02 -3.75
C LEU A 268 23.87 -3.83 -2.95
N ILE A 269 23.35 -3.57 -1.75
CA ILE A 269 23.80 -2.47 -0.88
C ILE A 269 25.26 -2.64 -0.46
N CYS A 270 25.64 -3.85 -0.06
CA CYS A 270 27.01 -4.16 0.37
C CYS A 270 28.00 -4.27 -0.79
N GLY A 271 27.49 -4.49 -2.01
CA GLY A 271 28.29 -4.66 -3.23
C GLY A 271 28.12 -3.50 -4.21
N SER A 272 27.55 -3.79 -5.38
CA SER A 272 27.53 -2.89 -6.55
C SER A 272 26.83 -1.53 -6.35
N LEU A 273 26.00 -1.39 -5.31
CA LEU A 273 25.32 -0.13 -4.97
C LEU A 273 25.87 0.52 -3.68
N SER A 274 27.04 0.10 -3.19
CA SER A 274 27.65 0.69 -1.99
C SER A 274 27.92 2.19 -2.17
N ALA A 275 27.68 2.97 -1.12
CA ALA A 275 28.02 4.39 -1.09
C ALA A 275 29.55 4.58 -1.27
N PRO A 276 30.02 5.65 -1.93
CA PRO A 276 31.45 5.92 -2.00
C PRO A 276 31.96 6.19 -0.57
N SER A 277 33.08 5.58 -0.18
CA SER A 277 33.76 5.94 1.07
C SER A 277 34.07 7.44 1.05
N ALA A 278 33.62 8.19 2.06
CA ALA A 278 34.00 9.58 2.26
C ALA A 278 35.52 9.66 2.45
N GLY A 279 36.27 9.89 1.37
CA GLY A 279 37.74 9.92 1.44
C GLY A 279 38.52 9.92 0.14
N SER A 280 37.94 9.57 -1.02
CA SER A 280 38.68 9.63 -2.29
C SER A 280 38.26 10.86 -3.11
N SER A 281 39.01 11.95 -2.97
CA SER A 281 38.94 13.08 -3.89
C SER A 281 39.32 12.64 -5.32
N PRO A 282 38.65 13.11 -6.39
CA PRO A 282 39.06 12.78 -7.75
C PRO A 282 40.36 13.50 -8.10
N SER A 283 41.38 12.74 -8.49
CA SER A 283 42.60 13.26 -9.09
C SER A 283 42.27 14.03 -10.38
N ARG A 284 42.53 15.33 -10.35
CA ARG A 284 42.37 16.29 -11.45
C ARG A 284 43.29 15.91 -12.62
N ALA A 285 42.73 15.38 -13.70
CA ALA A 285 43.42 15.30 -14.99
C ALA A 285 43.34 16.68 -15.68
N LEU A 286 44.50 17.22 -16.05
CA LEU A 286 44.67 18.46 -16.81
C LEU A 286 44.26 18.26 -18.29
N PRO A 287 43.73 19.29 -18.97
CA PRO A 287 43.44 19.22 -20.40
C PRO A 287 44.69 19.51 -21.23
N THR A 288 45.05 18.59 -22.12
CA THR A 288 46.00 18.84 -23.20
C THR A 288 45.29 19.39 -24.42
N SER A 289 45.58 20.65 -24.72
CA SER A 289 45.32 21.34 -25.98
C SER A 289 46.20 20.82 -27.12
N SER A 290 45.66 20.72 -28.34
CA SER A 290 46.12 21.47 -29.53
C SER A 290 45.33 21.11 -30.80
N PRO A 291 45.31 22.01 -31.81
CA PRO A 291 44.22 22.17 -32.78
C PRO A 291 44.61 21.80 -34.23
N THR A 292 43.64 21.65 -35.14
CA THR A 292 43.80 22.01 -36.57
C THR A 292 42.47 22.13 -37.32
N ASP A 293 42.11 23.37 -37.61
CA ASP A 293 41.71 23.99 -38.89
C ASP A 293 40.64 23.39 -39.84
N THR A 294 39.59 24.22 -40.01
CA THR A 294 39.10 24.88 -41.25
C THR A 294 38.72 23.96 -42.45
N THR A 295 37.54 24.01 -43.09
CA THR A 295 37.01 25.14 -43.89
C THR A 295 35.60 24.85 -44.48
N THR A 296 34.75 25.90 -44.56
CA THR A 296 33.74 26.28 -45.60
C THR A 296 32.40 25.56 -45.86
N LEU A 297 31.33 26.35 -45.62
CA LEU A 297 30.16 26.73 -46.45
C LEU A 297 29.37 25.69 -47.27
N SER A 298 28.06 25.60 -47.04
CA SER A 298 27.02 26.25 -47.87
C SER A 298 25.59 25.84 -47.47
N SER A 299 24.73 26.86 -47.44
CA SER A 299 23.28 26.90 -47.31
C SER A 299 22.47 26.09 -48.34
N ALA A 300 21.30 25.55 -47.95
CA ALA A 300 19.99 26.04 -48.44
C ALA A 300 18.80 25.20 -47.92
N VAL A 301 17.71 25.92 -47.74
CA VAL A 301 16.34 25.63 -47.28
C VAL A 301 15.63 24.57 -48.14
N SER A 302 14.81 23.69 -47.55
CA SER A 302 13.39 23.48 -47.91
C SER A 302 12.72 22.29 -47.19
N SER A 303 11.49 22.57 -46.76
CA SER A 303 10.43 21.75 -46.17
C SER A 303 9.96 20.57 -47.01
N SER A 304 9.54 19.46 -46.37
CA SER A 304 8.15 18.95 -46.37
C SER A 304 8.02 17.46 -45.95
N SER A 305 7.11 17.24 -45.00
CA SER A 305 6.14 16.13 -44.82
C SER A 305 6.47 14.66 -45.15
N SER A 306 6.27 13.86 -44.09
CA SER A 306 5.42 12.65 -44.00
C SER A 306 6.00 11.26 -44.33
N SER A 307 5.48 10.31 -43.52
CA SER A 307 5.53 8.85 -43.60
C SER A 307 6.79 8.16 -43.06
N THR A 308 6.68 7.58 -41.86
CA THR A 308 7.56 6.50 -41.42
C THR A 308 6.73 5.24 -41.26
N THR A 309 6.79 4.43 -42.30
CA THR A 309 6.32 3.06 -42.37
C THR A 309 7.00 2.22 -41.28
N THR A 310 6.18 1.59 -40.44
CA THR A 310 6.58 0.61 -39.44
C THR A 310 7.21 -0.61 -40.12
N GLN A 311 8.48 -0.88 -39.85
CA GLN A 311 9.14 -2.15 -40.16
C GLN A 311 8.77 -3.21 -39.10
N PRO A 312 8.37 -4.42 -39.48
CA PRO A 312 7.92 -5.45 -38.55
C PRO A 312 9.11 -6.12 -37.85
N TYR A 313 9.03 -6.21 -36.52
CA TYR A 313 9.99 -6.90 -35.67
C TYR A 313 9.71 -8.42 -35.72
N GLN A 314 10.48 -9.15 -36.55
CA GLN A 314 10.57 -10.61 -36.49
C GLN A 314 11.98 -11.02 -36.06
N ASP A 315 12.03 -12.11 -35.30
CA ASP A 315 13.19 -12.82 -34.75
C ASP A 315 13.93 -12.19 -33.55
N LEU A 316 13.34 -12.43 -32.38
CA LEU A 316 14.06 -12.57 -31.11
C LEU A 316 13.69 -13.91 -30.44
N GLN A 317 13.90 -15.00 -31.17
CA GLN A 317 14.09 -16.33 -30.61
C GLN A 317 15.51 -16.76 -30.93
N LYS A 318 16.29 -17.09 -29.89
CA LYS A 318 17.71 -17.52 -29.89
C LYS A 318 18.75 -16.41 -29.65
N THR A 319 18.69 -15.77 -28.49
CA THR A 319 19.92 -15.34 -27.80
C THR A 319 19.84 -15.76 -26.33
N GLY A 320 20.94 -16.29 -25.80
CA GLY A 320 21.01 -17.08 -24.57
C GLY A 320 20.53 -16.36 -23.32
N TRP A 321 19.59 -16.99 -22.62
CA TRP A 321 19.00 -16.53 -21.37
C TRP A 321 19.88 -16.95 -20.17
N SER A 322 21.03 -16.30 -20.01
CA SER A 322 21.82 -16.38 -18.78
C SER A 322 21.76 -15.05 -18.04
N GLY A 323 20.89 -14.97 -17.04
CA GLY A 323 21.05 -13.95 -16.01
C GLY A 323 22.40 -14.19 -15.34
N THR A 324 23.31 -13.22 -15.46
CA THR A 324 24.73 -13.22 -15.07
C THR A 324 25.64 -14.16 -15.88
N THR A 325 26.06 -13.73 -17.07
CA THR A 325 27.47 -13.93 -17.47
C THR A 325 28.32 -12.94 -16.70
N VAL A 326 29.41 -13.45 -16.13
CA VAL A 326 30.56 -12.67 -15.70
C VAL A 326 31.12 -12.05 -16.98
N ASP A 327 30.88 -10.75 -17.18
CA ASP A 327 31.59 -9.96 -18.17
C ASP A 327 32.36 -8.90 -17.36
N ASP A 328 33.68 -8.92 -17.49
CA ASP A 328 34.69 -8.19 -16.69
C ASP A 328 34.72 -6.67 -17.00
N GLY A 329 33.56 -6.09 -17.30
CA GLY A 329 33.38 -4.64 -17.41
C GLY A 329 32.99 -4.05 -16.05
N ILE A 330 33.53 -2.88 -15.70
CA ILE A 330 33.04 -2.07 -14.58
C ILE A 330 31.56 -1.80 -14.82
N LYS A 331 30.66 -2.53 -14.16
CA LYS A 331 29.22 -2.25 -14.18
C LYS A 331 28.99 -0.95 -13.45
N THR A 332 28.50 0.06 -14.16
CA THR A 332 28.09 1.30 -13.51
C THR A 332 26.91 1.03 -12.58
N ARG A 333 26.63 1.97 -11.67
CA ARG A 333 25.43 1.90 -10.83
C ARG A 333 24.16 1.87 -11.68
N GLU A 334 24.15 2.58 -12.80
CA GLU A 334 23.05 2.57 -13.76
C GLU A 334 22.86 1.17 -14.36
N ASP A 335 23.93 0.53 -14.86
CA ASP A 335 23.87 -0.81 -15.43
C ASP A 335 23.34 -1.84 -14.43
N THR A 336 23.76 -1.71 -13.16
CA THR A 336 23.29 -2.58 -12.08
C THR A 336 21.79 -2.40 -11.84
N ILE A 337 21.31 -1.16 -11.74
CA ILE A 337 19.89 -0.85 -11.54
C ILE A 337 19.06 -1.35 -12.72
N ARG A 338 19.47 -1.06 -13.97
CA ARG A 338 18.78 -1.51 -15.18
C ARG A 338 18.75 -3.03 -15.28
N SER A 339 19.85 -3.71 -14.92
CA SER A 339 19.92 -5.17 -14.89
C SER A 339 18.94 -5.76 -13.87
N GLU A 340 18.82 -5.15 -12.68
CA GLU A 340 17.87 -5.61 -11.66
C GLU A 340 16.42 -5.36 -12.03
N LEU A 341 16.11 -4.22 -12.67
CA LEU A 341 14.80 -3.99 -13.25
C LEU A 341 14.50 -5.02 -14.35
N ALA A 342 15.46 -5.33 -15.22
CA ALA A 342 15.28 -6.35 -16.26
C ALA A 342 15.04 -7.74 -15.65
N PHE A 343 15.72 -8.08 -14.55
CA PHE A 343 15.56 -9.34 -13.83
C PHE A 343 14.12 -9.55 -13.32
N THR A 344 13.44 -8.50 -12.86
CA THR A 344 12.07 -8.68 -12.34
C THR A 344 11.01 -8.83 -13.44
N ILE A 345 11.29 -8.46 -14.70
CA ILE A 345 10.30 -8.52 -15.79
C ILE A 345 9.75 -9.93 -16.02
N PRO A 346 10.57 -10.98 -16.22
CA PRO A 346 10.04 -12.34 -16.40
C PRO A 346 9.28 -12.82 -15.16
N LEU A 347 9.71 -12.44 -13.96
CA LEU A 347 9.00 -12.77 -12.72
C LEU A 347 7.63 -12.10 -12.65
N LEU A 348 7.51 -10.82 -13.04
CA LEU A 348 6.22 -10.13 -13.14
C LEU A 348 5.30 -10.77 -14.19
N MET A 349 5.86 -11.23 -15.31
CA MET A 349 5.09 -11.87 -16.37
C MET A 349 4.54 -13.24 -15.96
N GLU A 350 5.23 -13.95 -15.08
CA GLU A 350 4.80 -15.25 -14.55
C GLU A 350 3.92 -15.10 -13.29
N PHE A 351 4.29 -14.20 -12.39
CA PHE A 351 3.66 -13.98 -11.08
C PHE A 351 3.20 -12.52 -10.91
N PRO A 352 2.25 -12.02 -11.74
CA PRO A 352 1.89 -10.60 -11.80
C PRO A 352 1.21 -10.05 -10.54
N LYS A 353 0.82 -10.92 -9.61
CA LYS A 353 0.16 -10.58 -8.34
C LYS A 353 1.06 -10.82 -7.11
N CYS A 354 2.33 -11.15 -7.31
CA CYS A 354 3.25 -11.29 -6.20
C CYS A 354 3.67 -9.91 -5.68
N TYR A 355 3.28 -9.61 -4.44
CA TYR A 355 3.58 -8.33 -3.79
C TYR A 355 5.08 -8.01 -3.77
N TRP A 356 5.91 -9.01 -3.49
CA TRP A 356 7.34 -8.81 -3.28
C TRP A 356 8.11 -8.41 -4.54
N ILE A 357 7.63 -8.80 -5.73
CA ILE A 357 8.24 -8.38 -6.98
C ILE A 357 8.02 -6.88 -7.20
N TRP A 358 6.77 -6.41 -7.04
CA TRP A 358 6.42 -4.99 -7.15
C TRP A 358 7.15 -4.15 -6.09
N ASN A 359 7.20 -4.64 -4.85
CA ASN A 359 7.91 -3.98 -3.75
C ASN A 359 9.43 -3.93 -3.97
N TYR A 360 10.03 -5.00 -4.49
CA TYR A 360 11.46 -5.00 -4.84
C TYR A 360 11.75 -4.03 -5.99
N ARG A 361 10.90 -4.02 -7.03
CA ARG A 361 11.05 -3.12 -8.17
C ARG A 361 11.01 -1.65 -7.76
N LEU A 362 10.05 -1.25 -6.91
CA LEU A 362 9.99 0.09 -6.33
C LEU A 362 11.26 0.43 -5.52
N TRP A 363 11.78 -0.51 -4.76
CA TRP A 363 13.04 -0.32 -4.02
C TRP A 363 14.23 -0.07 -4.97
N VAL A 364 14.36 -0.83 -6.06
CA VAL A 364 15.40 -0.62 -7.07
C VAL A 364 15.27 0.76 -7.72
N LEU A 365 14.05 1.18 -8.04
CA LEU A 365 13.78 2.51 -8.58
C LEU A 365 14.12 3.64 -7.59
N GLY A 366 13.87 3.43 -6.29
CA GLY A 366 14.32 4.35 -5.25
C GLY A 366 15.84 4.51 -5.23
N LYS A 367 16.59 3.41 -5.46
CA LYS A 367 18.05 3.47 -5.62
C LYS A 367 18.51 4.23 -6.85
N ALA A 368 17.72 4.28 -7.91
CA ALA A 368 18.00 5.18 -9.04
C ALA A 368 18.01 6.64 -8.57
N VAL A 369 16.96 7.07 -7.87
CA VAL A 369 16.84 8.45 -7.35
C VAL A 369 17.97 8.80 -6.38
N GLU A 370 18.36 7.86 -5.51
CA GLU A 370 19.42 8.09 -4.52
C GLU A 370 20.83 8.16 -5.12
N LEU A 371 21.10 7.39 -6.18
CA LEU A 371 22.48 7.09 -6.61
C LEU A 371 22.87 7.59 -7.99
N LEU A 372 21.89 7.92 -8.84
CA LEU A 372 22.12 8.33 -10.22
C LEU A 372 21.82 9.81 -10.41
N ASP A 373 22.30 10.35 -11.53
CA ASP A 373 21.89 11.68 -11.97
C ASP A 373 20.37 11.77 -12.13
N ARG A 374 19.81 12.96 -11.88
CA ARG A 374 18.36 13.17 -11.89
C ARG A 374 17.74 12.92 -13.26
N VAL A 375 18.42 13.30 -14.35
CA VAL A 375 17.94 13.09 -15.73
C VAL A 375 17.88 11.60 -16.04
N VAL A 376 18.93 10.86 -15.68
CA VAL A 376 18.99 9.41 -15.84
C VAL A 376 17.89 8.72 -15.02
N SER A 377 17.74 9.11 -13.75
CA SER A 377 16.71 8.59 -12.85
C SER A 377 15.31 8.81 -13.41
N ARG A 378 15.01 10.04 -13.88
CA ARG A 378 13.72 10.35 -14.50
C ARG A 378 13.46 9.49 -15.73
N GLY A 379 14.47 9.26 -16.56
CA GLY A 379 14.39 8.35 -17.72
C GLY A 379 13.96 6.94 -17.32
N ILE A 380 14.63 6.36 -16.32
CA ILE A 380 14.30 5.02 -15.79
C ILE A 380 12.87 4.97 -15.26
N TRP A 381 12.44 5.94 -14.46
CA TRP A 381 11.06 6.00 -13.94
C TRP A 381 10.02 6.19 -15.05
N THR A 382 10.36 6.89 -16.14
CA THR A 382 9.45 7.10 -17.27
C THR A 382 9.20 5.80 -18.05
N GLU A 383 10.23 4.96 -18.22
CA GLU A 383 10.12 3.64 -18.86
C GLU A 383 9.09 2.73 -18.14
N GLU A 384 8.92 2.91 -16.82
CA GLU A 384 7.98 2.14 -16.00
C GLU A 384 6.52 2.35 -16.39
N LEU A 385 6.15 3.53 -16.91
CA LEU A 385 4.80 3.76 -17.46
C LEU A 385 4.50 2.83 -18.64
N GLY A 386 5.53 2.48 -19.42
CA GLY A 386 5.45 1.51 -20.52
C GLY A 386 5.28 0.08 -20.02
N LEU A 387 6.05 -0.33 -19.02
CA LEU A 387 5.92 -1.66 -18.41
C LEU A 387 4.53 -1.83 -17.77
N VAL A 388 4.12 -0.91 -16.90
CA VAL A 388 2.84 -1.03 -16.20
C VAL A 388 1.67 -0.97 -17.18
N GLY A 389 1.80 -0.20 -18.26
CA GLY A 389 0.86 -0.22 -19.37
C GLY A 389 0.71 -1.61 -20.00
N LYS A 390 1.81 -2.31 -20.28
CA LYS A 390 1.77 -3.70 -20.77
C LYS A 390 1.15 -4.67 -19.77
N MET A 391 1.45 -4.51 -18.48
CA MET A 391 0.87 -5.34 -17.42
C MET A 391 -0.65 -5.15 -17.32
N LEU A 392 -1.14 -3.92 -17.44
CA LEU A 392 -2.56 -3.59 -17.44
C LEU A 392 -3.27 -3.99 -18.74
N THR A 393 -2.58 -4.02 -19.88
CA THR A 393 -3.15 -4.63 -21.11
C THR A 393 -3.41 -6.12 -20.90
N ARG A 394 -2.53 -6.83 -20.17
CA ARG A 394 -2.66 -8.27 -19.92
C ARG A 394 -3.70 -8.59 -18.85
N ASP A 395 -3.68 -7.89 -17.72
CA ASP A 395 -4.69 -7.98 -16.67
C ASP A 395 -5.08 -6.57 -16.23
N ARG A 396 -6.12 -6.06 -16.88
CA ARG A 396 -6.67 -4.71 -16.67
C ARG A 396 -7.22 -4.47 -15.27
N ARG A 397 -7.48 -5.55 -14.50
CA ARG A 397 -7.97 -5.48 -13.11
C ARG A 397 -6.87 -5.78 -12.10
N ASN A 398 -5.60 -5.87 -12.54
CA ASN A 398 -4.48 -6.07 -11.63
C ASN A 398 -4.29 -4.84 -10.73
N PHE A 399 -4.75 -4.95 -9.49
CA PHE A 399 -4.67 -3.84 -8.52
C PHE A 399 -3.23 -3.47 -8.17
N HIS A 400 -2.29 -4.42 -8.20
CA HIS A 400 -0.87 -4.13 -7.96
C HIS A 400 -0.31 -3.25 -9.07
N ALA A 401 -0.65 -3.55 -10.34
CA ALA A 401 -0.22 -2.74 -11.47
C ALA A 401 -0.84 -1.33 -11.42
N TRP A 402 -2.12 -1.19 -11.09
CA TRP A 402 -2.73 0.13 -10.89
C TRP A 402 -2.11 0.91 -9.73
N GLY A 403 -1.83 0.25 -8.60
CA GLY A 403 -1.14 0.85 -7.46
C GLY A 403 0.28 1.29 -7.80
N TYR A 404 1.01 0.43 -8.53
CA TYR A 404 2.35 0.73 -9.02
C TYR A 404 2.35 1.92 -9.98
N ARG A 405 1.40 1.99 -10.93
CA ARG A 405 1.25 3.12 -11.85
C ARG A 405 1.08 4.44 -11.10
N ARG A 406 0.19 4.50 -10.11
CA ARG A 406 -0.01 5.70 -9.28
C ARG A 406 1.26 6.12 -8.55
N HIS A 407 2.03 5.16 -8.05
CA HIS A 407 3.30 5.46 -7.38
C HIS A 407 4.35 6.00 -8.37
N VAL A 408 4.47 5.41 -9.56
CA VAL A 408 5.35 5.90 -10.63
C VAL A 408 4.99 7.33 -11.03
N VAL A 409 3.70 7.61 -11.23
CA VAL A 409 3.20 8.96 -11.55
C VAL A 409 3.57 9.94 -10.44
N ALA A 410 3.24 9.63 -9.18
CA ALA A 410 3.55 10.50 -8.04
C ALA A 410 5.05 10.78 -7.91
N GLN A 411 5.91 9.79 -8.19
CA GLN A 411 7.35 9.99 -8.16
C GLN A 411 7.85 10.85 -9.33
N LEU A 412 7.30 10.67 -10.54
CA LEU A 412 7.63 11.50 -11.70
C LEU A 412 7.22 12.97 -11.52
N GLU A 413 6.16 13.22 -10.74
CA GLU A 413 5.69 14.55 -10.31
C GLU A 413 6.42 15.08 -9.07
N SER A 414 7.36 14.33 -8.50
CA SER A 414 8.09 14.78 -7.31
C SER A 414 9.24 15.73 -7.65
N ALA A 415 9.58 16.60 -6.70
CA ALA A 415 10.77 17.45 -6.79
C ALA A 415 12.07 16.63 -6.97
N ALA A 416 12.11 15.40 -6.45
CA ALA A 416 13.28 14.52 -6.55
C ALA A 416 13.63 14.14 -8.00
N LEU A 417 12.65 14.13 -8.91
CA LEU A 417 12.81 13.81 -10.33
C LEU A 417 12.55 14.99 -11.27
N SER A 418 12.39 16.20 -10.73
CA SER A 418 12.14 17.41 -11.51
C SER A 418 13.44 18.06 -11.98
N PRO A 419 13.56 18.46 -13.26
CA PRO A 419 14.77 19.15 -13.75
C PRO A 419 15.08 20.39 -12.90
N ASP A 420 16.36 20.72 -12.72
CA ASP A 420 16.77 21.88 -11.93
C ASP A 420 16.15 23.17 -12.48
N GLY A 421 15.56 23.96 -11.59
CA GLY A 421 14.91 25.23 -11.92
C GLY A 421 13.55 25.10 -12.64
N LYS A 422 12.98 23.90 -12.76
CA LYS A 422 11.62 23.69 -13.30
C LYS A 422 10.69 23.06 -12.27
N SER A 423 9.46 23.55 -12.22
CA SER A 423 8.40 22.91 -11.44
C SER A 423 8.12 21.49 -11.99
N PRO A 424 7.76 20.53 -11.14
CA PRO A 424 7.31 19.22 -11.60
C PRO A 424 6.14 19.35 -12.58
N GLU A 425 6.23 18.65 -13.70
CA GLU A 425 5.15 18.57 -14.69
C GLU A 425 4.07 17.63 -14.16
N SER A 426 2.83 18.12 -14.08
CA SER A 426 1.67 17.31 -13.73
C SER A 426 1.32 16.34 -14.85
N LEU A 427 1.03 15.09 -14.48
CA LEU A 427 0.58 14.03 -15.36
C LEU A 427 -0.93 13.78 -15.23
N VAL A 428 -1.68 14.63 -14.52
CA VAL A 428 -3.12 14.38 -14.27
C VAL A 428 -3.92 14.26 -15.57
N VAL A 429 -3.58 15.06 -16.60
CA VAL A 429 -4.27 15.04 -17.90
C VAL A 429 -4.00 13.72 -18.63
N SER A 430 -2.74 13.31 -18.73
CA SER A 430 -2.36 12.08 -19.43
C SER A 430 -2.84 10.82 -18.70
N GLU A 431 -2.88 10.84 -17.36
CA GLU A 431 -3.48 9.77 -16.58
C GLU A 431 -5.00 9.71 -16.74
N PHE A 432 -5.68 10.86 -16.81
CA PHE A 432 -7.11 10.88 -17.08
C PHE A 432 -7.42 10.32 -18.48
N GLU A 433 -6.65 10.72 -19.50
CA GLU A 433 -6.74 10.15 -20.85
C GLU A 433 -6.45 8.64 -20.88
N TYR A 434 -5.49 8.18 -20.07
CA TYR A 434 -5.21 6.77 -19.90
C TYR A 434 -6.41 6.01 -19.34
N THR A 435 -7.15 6.56 -18.36
CA THR A 435 -8.40 5.94 -17.89
C THR A 435 -9.44 5.86 -19.00
N SER A 436 -9.62 6.92 -19.81
CA SER A 436 -10.53 6.91 -20.96
C SER A 436 -10.17 5.81 -21.95
N LYS A 437 -8.87 5.63 -22.24
CA LYS A 437 -8.39 4.54 -23.09
C LYS A 437 -8.75 3.18 -22.50
N MET A 438 -8.52 2.97 -21.22
CA MET A 438 -8.77 1.68 -20.56
C MET A 438 -10.26 1.35 -20.46
N ILE A 439 -11.13 2.35 -20.29
CA ILE A 439 -12.59 2.20 -20.30
C ILE A 439 -13.09 1.84 -21.71
N ARG A 440 -12.60 2.52 -22.75
CA ARG A 440 -12.99 2.20 -24.14
C ARG A 440 -12.61 0.79 -24.57
N VAL A 441 -11.53 0.24 -24.01
CA VAL A 441 -11.12 -1.15 -24.27
C VAL A 441 -12.00 -2.15 -23.54
N ASP A 442 -12.49 -1.81 -22.35
CA ASP A 442 -13.36 -2.66 -21.54
C ASP A 442 -14.20 -1.84 -20.56
N LEU A 443 -15.51 -1.76 -20.84
CA LEU A 443 -16.47 -1.05 -19.99
C LEU A 443 -16.59 -1.67 -18.60
N SER A 444 -16.32 -2.98 -18.47
CA SER A 444 -16.30 -3.72 -17.20
C SER A 444 -15.07 -3.44 -16.33
N ASN A 445 -14.18 -2.54 -16.76
CA ASN A 445 -12.96 -2.25 -16.04
C ASN A 445 -13.19 -1.30 -14.86
N PHE A 446 -13.69 -1.85 -13.74
CA PHE A 446 -13.86 -1.13 -12.48
C PHE A 446 -12.62 -0.33 -12.06
N SER A 447 -11.42 -0.87 -12.27
CA SER A 447 -10.19 -0.17 -11.86
C SER A 447 -9.94 1.11 -12.67
N ALA A 448 -10.32 1.14 -13.94
CA ALA A 448 -10.21 2.36 -14.75
C ALA A 448 -11.23 3.41 -14.32
N TRP A 449 -12.49 3.03 -14.12
CA TRP A 449 -13.53 3.91 -13.58
C TRP A 449 -13.18 4.48 -12.20
N HIS A 450 -12.66 3.63 -11.31
CA HIS A 450 -12.21 4.06 -9.99
C HIS A 450 -11.04 5.04 -10.07
N ASN A 451 -10.01 4.77 -10.89
CA ASN A 451 -8.92 5.74 -11.04
C ASN A 451 -9.40 7.05 -11.66
N ARG A 452 -10.34 6.98 -12.61
CA ARG A 452 -10.95 8.16 -13.23
C ARG A 452 -11.60 9.05 -12.16
N SER A 453 -12.44 8.49 -11.30
CA SER A 453 -13.11 9.26 -10.23
C SER A 453 -12.14 9.93 -9.25
N LYS A 454 -10.98 9.32 -9.00
CA LYS A 454 -9.92 9.90 -8.16
C LYS A 454 -9.13 11.02 -8.82
N LEU A 455 -9.05 11.05 -10.15
CA LEU A 455 -8.32 12.08 -10.90
C LEU A 455 -9.16 13.34 -11.13
N ILE A 456 -10.49 13.22 -11.21
CA ILE A 456 -11.39 14.32 -11.59
C ILE A 456 -11.21 15.58 -10.73
N PRO A 457 -11.20 15.54 -9.38
CA PRO A 457 -11.08 16.76 -8.58
C PRO A 457 -9.79 17.53 -8.91
N ARG A 458 -8.65 16.82 -8.88
CA ARG A 458 -7.34 17.39 -9.22
C ARG A 458 -7.30 17.93 -10.65
N LEU A 459 -7.89 17.22 -11.61
CA LEU A 459 -7.94 17.64 -13.01
C LEU A 459 -8.67 18.97 -13.20
N LEU A 460 -9.82 19.14 -12.54
CA LEU A 460 -10.61 20.36 -12.63
C LEU A 460 -9.90 21.53 -11.94
N ASP A 461 -9.26 21.28 -10.81
CA ASP A 461 -8.54 22.30 -10.05
C ASP A 461 -7.30 22.79 -10.79
N GLU A 462 -6.50 21.89 -11.35
CA GLU A 462 -5.32 22.26 -12.16
C GLU A 462 -5.69 22.98 -13.46
N ARG A 463 -6.86 22.67 -14.03
CA ARG A 463 -7.42 23.42 -15.17
C ARG A 463 -7.98 24.78 -14.78
N GLN A 464 -8.08 25.10 -13.49
CA GLN A 464 -8.77 26.27 -12.97
C GLN A 464 -10.19 26.38 -13.57
N ALA A 465 -10.88 25.24 -13.64
CA ALA A 465 -12.18 25.14 -14.29
C ALA A 465 -13.22 26.00 -13.55
N ASP A 466 -13.83 26.92 -14.28
CA ASP A 466 -14.96 27.73 -13.79
C ASP A 466 -16.25 26.90 -13.70
N ASP A 467 -17.31 27.50 -13.16
CA ASP A 467 -18.59 26.81 -12.94
C ASP A 467 -19.22 26.29 -14.24
N VAL A 468 -19.03 27.00 -15.35
CA VAL A 468 -19.54 26.61 -16.66
C VAL A 468 -18.80 25.36 -17.16
N ALA A 469 -17.48 25.35 -17.07
CA ALA A 469 -16.65 24.22 -17.44
C ALA A 469 -16.91 23.00 -16.54
N ARG A 470 -17.05 23.20 -15.22
CA ARG A 470 -17.35 22.14 -14.26
C ARG A 470 -18.73 21.51 -14.49
N ARG A 471 -19.75 22.33 -14.77
CA ARG A 471 -21.09 21.85 -15.15
C ARG A 471 -21.05 21.04 -16.43
N LYS A 472 -20.38 21.55 -17.47
CA LYS A 472 -20.20 20.81 -18.72
C LYS A 472 -19.48 19.48 -18.50
N PHE A 473 -18.44 19.47 -17.67
CA PHE A 473 -17.69 18.26 -17.35
C PHE A 473 -18.56 17.20 -16.67
N LEU A 474 -19.38 17.60 -15.69
CA LEU A 474 -20.34 16.69 -15.04
C LEU A 474 -21.32 16.09 -16.05
N GLU A 475 -21.88 16.93 -16.92
CA GLU A 475 -22.80 16.50 -17.99
C GLU A 475 -22.13 15.51 -18.94
N ASP A 476 -20.89 15.78 -19.37
CA ASP A 476 -20.14 14.89 -20.26
C ASP A 476 -19.86 13.52 -19.58
N GLU A 477 -19.57 13.49 -18.28
CA GLU A 477 -19.36 12.24 -17.53
C GLU A 477 -20.66 11.43 -17.30
N LEU A 478 -21.78 12.11 -17.04
CA LEU A 478 -23.11 11.48 -16.97
C LEU A 478 -23.51 10.90 -18.33
N ASN A 479 -23.29 11.63 -19.42
CA ASN A 479 -23.49 11.11 -20.78
C ASN A 479 -22.66 9.86 -21.04
N LEU A 480 -21.37 9.90 -20.70
CA LEU A 480 -20.46 8.76 -20.89
C LEU A 480 -20.95 7.49 -20.19
N VAL A 481 -21.40 7.60 -18.93
CA VAL A 481 -21.88 6.42 -18.19
C VAL A 481 -23.26 5.96 -18.66
N ARG A 482 -24.15 6.87 -19.06
CA ARG A 482 -25.45 6.52 -19.66
C ARG A 482 -25.29 5.75 -20.96
N GLU A 483 -24.42 6.21 -21.86
CA GLU A 483 -24.09 5.48 -23.09
C GLU A 483 -23.55 4.08 -22.81
N ALA A 484 -22.73 3.93 -21.76
CA ALA A 484 -22.23 2.62 -21.35
C ALA A 484 -23.35 1.73 -20.75
N LEU A 485 -24.24 2.30 -19.94
CA LEU A 485 -25.38 1.60 -19.33
C LEU A 485 -26.41 1.15 -20.37
N ASN A 486 -26.55 1.85 -21.50
CA ASN A 486 -27.40 1.41 -22.61
C ASN A 486 -26.89 0.11 -23.27
N VAL A 487 -25.61 -0.22 -23.09
CA VAL A 487 -24.98 -1.40 -23.71
C VAL A 487 -24.72 -2.53 -22.71
N GLY A 488 -24.42 -2.21 -21.46
CA GLY A 488 -24.11 -3.21 -20.42
C GLY A 488 -24.71 -2.87 -19.05
N PRO A 489 -26.04 -2.72 -18.93
CA PRO A 489 -26.69 -2.36 -17.67
C PRO A 489 -26.53 -3.44 -16.58
N GLU A 490 -26.08 -4.66 -16.90
CA GLU A 490 -25.76 -5.70 -15.93
C GLU A 490 -24.41 -5.47 -15.21
N ASP A 491 -23.52 -4.67 -15.79
CA ASP A 491 -22.18 -4.46 -15.26
C ASP A 491 -22.17 -3.52 -14.06
N GLN A 492 -21.84 -4.09 -12.90
CA GLN A 492 -21.78 -3.35 -11.63
C GLN A 492 -20.81 -2.15 -11.64
N SER A 493 -19.77 -2.18 -12.47
CA SER A 493 -18.73 -1.13 -12.50
C SER A 493 -19.31 0.18 -13.00
N LEU A 494 -20.23 0.11 -13.97
CA LEU A 494 -20.93 1.26 -14.51
C LEU A 494 -21.83 1.89 -13.45
N TRP A 495 -22.57 1.06 -12.71
CA TRP A 495 -23.42 1.52 -11.62
C TRP A 495 -22.63 2.16 -10.47
N TYR A 496 -21.47 1.61 -10.11
CA TYR A 496 -20.62 2.25 -9.10
C TYR A 496 -20.07 3.60 -9.57
N TYR A 497 -19.75 3.75 -10.85
CA TYR A 497 -19.32 5.02 -11.40
C TYR A 497 -20.47 6.02 -11.49
N HIS A 498 -21.65 5.57 -11.93
CA HIS A 498 -22.87 6.36 -11.94
C HIS A 498 -23.23 6.85 -10.53
N GLN A 499 -23.22 5.95 -9.54
CA GLN A 499 -23.44 6.30 -8.13
C GLN A 499 -22.44 7.35 -7.63
N PHE A 500 -21.16 7.25 -8.01
CA PHE A 500 -20.18 8.30 -7.70
C PHE A 500 -20.58 9.66 -8.27
N LEU A 501 -21.05 9.73 -9.51
CA LEU A 501 -21.53 10.99 -10.10
C LEU A 501 -22.79 11.49 -9.39
N MET A 502 -23.72 10.61 -9.05
CA MET A 502 -24.95 10.97 -8.34
C MET A 502 -24.68 11.49 -6.92
N LEU A 503 -23.68 10.94 -6.21
CA LEU A 503 -23.25 11.49 -4.91
C LEU A 503 -22.73 12.93 -5.01
N ASN A 504 -22.16 13.33 -6.15
CA ASN A 504 -21.77 14.73 -6.39
C ASN A 504 -22.99 15.67 -6.53
N LEU A 505 -24.19 15.14 -6.77
CA LEU A 505 -25.43 15.92 -6.81
C LEU A 505 -26.11 15.97 -5.44
N PHE A 506 -26.11 14.85 -4.70
CA PHE A 506 -26.79 14.74 -3.40
C PHE A 506 -26.01 15.39 -2.25
N ASP A 507 -24.70 15.10 -2.15
CA ASP A 507 -23.87 15.45 -0.98
C ASP A 507 -22.88 16.59 -1.28
N ALA A 508 -23.22 17.49 -2.22
CA ALA A 508 -22.36 18.62 -2.59
C ALA A 508 -22.37 19.75 -1.54
N VAL A 509 -21.99 19.39 -0.31
CA VAL A 509 -21.70 20.26 0.83
C VAL A 509 -20.21 20.59 0.90
N ASP A 510 -19.35 19.87 0.17
CA ASP A 510 -17.90 20.09 0.13
C ASP A 510 -17.40 20.63 -1.23
N SER A 511 -16.34 21.43 -1.16
CA SER A 511 -15.52 21.96 -2.25
C SER A 511 -14.99 20.90 -3.23
N SER A 512 -15.01 19.62 -2.83
CA SER A 512 -14.55 18.48 -3.64
C SER A 512 -15.55 18.00 -4.69
N ALA A 513 -16.79 18.51 -4.72
CA ALA A 513 -17.76 18.12 -5.73
C ALA A 513 -17.33 18.55 -7.13
N ILE A 514 -17.76 17.81 -8.16
CA ILE A 514 -17.45 18.14 -9.57
C ILE A 514 -17.96 19.54 -9.92
N ALA A 515 -19.22 19.84 -9.60
CA ALA A 515 -19.86 21.13 -9.85
C ALA A 515 -20.51 21.67 -8.54
N PRO A 516 -19.71 22.23 -7.61
CA PRO A 516 -20.17 22.55 -6.25
C PRO A 516 -21.23 23.66 -6.23
N ASN A 517 -21.19 24.58 -7.20
CA ASN A 517 -22.06 25.76 -7.26
C ASN A 517 -23.40 25.53 -7.96
N LEU A 518 -23.79 24.28 -8.26
CA LEU A 518 -25.14 23.98 -8.73
C LEU A 518 -26.17 24.27 -7.64
N ASN A 519 -27.22 25.03 -7.98
CA ASN A 519 -28.32 25.28 -7.06
C ASN A 519 -29.24 24.05 -6.93
N VAL A 520 -30.12 24.04 -5.93
CA VAL A 520 -31.00 22.90 -5.64
C VAL A 520 -31.89 22.53 -6.85
N SER A 521 -32.46 23.52 -7.55
CA SER A 521 -33.32 23.28 -8.72
C SER A 521 -32.55 22.63 -9.86
N GLU A 522 -31.31 23.08 -10.11
CA GLU A 522 -30.43 22.46 -11.11
C GLU A 522 -30.10 21.01 -10.73
N ARG A 523 -29.73 20.74 -9.48
CA ARG A 523 -29.45 19.38 -8.98
C ARG A 523 -30.68 18.47 -9.11
N VAL A 524 -31.86 18.96 -8.76
CA VAL A 524 -33.14 18.26 -8.92
C VAL A 524 -33.39 17.91 -10.39
N ALA A 525 -33.13 18.84 -11.32
CA ALA A 525 -33.29 18.58 -12.75
C ALA A 525 -32.36 17.46 -13.25
N TYR A 526 -31.10 17.44 -12.81
CA TYR A 526 -30.18 16.34 -13.11
C TYR A 526 -30.73 15.01 -12.60
N VAL A 527 -31.06 14.93 -11.31
CA VAL A 527 -31.51 13.68 -10.68
C VAL A 527 -32.80 13.17 -11.30
N THR A 528 -33.74 14.07 -11.62
CA THR A 528 -35.01 13.71 -12.26
C THR A 528 -34.76 13.10 -13.64
N ARG A 529 -33.87 13.69 -14.44
CA ARG A 529 -33.50 13.14 -15.75
C ARG A 529 -32.87 11.75 -15.62
N GLU A 530 -31.92 11.56 -14.70
CA GLU A 530 -31.31 10.24 -14.51
C GLU A 530 -32.33 9.20 -14.03
N LEU A 531 -33.30 9.58 -13.18
CA LEU A 531 -34.40 8.69 -12.80
C LEU A 531 -35.27 8.29 -14.00
N ASP A 532 -35.57 9.21 -14.91
CA ASP A 532 -36.37 8.94 -16.09
C ASP A 532 -35.60 8.06 -17.09
N ASP A 533 -34.31 8.34 -17.34
CA ASP A 533 -33.45 7.50 -18.18
C ASP A 533 -33.34 6.05 -17.63
N ILE A 534 -33.27 5.88 -16.30
CA ILE A 534 -33.24 4.55 -15.68
C ILE A 534 -34.60 3.83 -15.81
N LYS A 535 -35.72 4.56 -15.77
CA LYS A 535 -37.05 3.96 -16.02
C LYS A 535 -37.19 3.51 -17.47
N ASP A 536 -36.69 4.31 -18.42
CA ASP A 536 -36.66 3.93 -19.83
C ASP A 536 -35.84 2.65 -20.03
N LEU A 537 -34.65 2.56 -19.41
CA LEU A 537 -33.87 1.32 -19.39
C LEU A 537 -34.62 0.14 -18.76
N LEU A 538 -35.43 0.39 -17.73
CA LEU A 538 -36.18 -0.66 -17.05
C LEU A 538 -37.25 -1.30 -17.95
N GLU A 539 -37.73 -0.60 -18.98
CA GLU A 539 -38.69 -1.16 -19.95
C GLU A 539 -38.09 -2.36 -20.71
N ASP A 540 -36.81 -2.30 -21.04
CA ASP A 540 -36.09 -3.34 -21.78
C ASP A 540 -35.39 -4.36 -20.86
N TYR A 541 -35.08 -3.99 -19.62
CA TYR A 541 -34.19 -4.75 -18.72
C TYR A 541 -34.79 -5.05 -17.34
N GLU A 542 -35.97 -5.67 -17.31
CA GLU A 542 -36.72 -5.91 -16.05
C GLU A 542 -36.08 -6.90 -15.05
N ASP A 543 -35.05 -7.64 -15.46
CA ASP A 543 -34.34 -8.63 -14.63
C ASP A 543 -33.02 -8.09 -14.04
N ILE A 544 -32.66 -6.84 -14.35
CA ILE A 544 -31.44 -6.21 -13.85
C ILE A 544 -31.70 -5.49 -12.53
N LYS A 545 -31.18 -6.08 -11.44
CA LYS A 545 -31.35 -5.54 -10.08
C LYS A 545 -30.87 -4.10 -9.91
N TRP A 546 -29.83 -3.70 -10.65
CA TRP A 546 -29.14 -2.43 -10.44
C TRP A 546 -30.03 -1.23 -10.81
N LEU A 547 -30.92 -1.39 -11.78
CA LEU A 547 -31.92 -0.39 -12.15
C LEU A 547 -32.86 -0.11 -10.97
N TYR A 548 -33.40 -1.17 -10.37
CA TYR A 548 -34.26 -1.04 -9.19
C TYR A 548 -33.52 -0.46 -7.97
N GLU A 549 -32.26 -0.84 -7.76
CA GLU A 549 -31.41 -0.31 -6.68
C GLU A 549 -31.18 1.19 -6.86
N ALA A 550 -30.84 1.63 -8.09
CA ALA A 550 -30.65 3.03 -8.42
C ALA A 550 -31.94 3.86 -8.30
N LEU A 551 -33.06 3.37 -8.86
CA LEU A 551 -34.37 4.03 -8.73
C LEU A 551 -34.76 4.23 -7.27
N LEU A 552 -34.62 3.18 -6.45
CA LEU A 552 -34.93 3.24 -5.03
C LEU A 552 -34.05 4.26 -4.28
N GLU A 553 -32.72 4.18 -4.45
CA GLU A 553 -31.79 5.08 -3.76
C GLU A 553 -31.95 6.54 -4.20
N TYR A 554 -32.11 6.78 -5.51
CA TYR A 554 -32.18 8.13 -6.06
C TYR A 554 -33.53 8.81 -5.83
N THR A 555 -34.65 8.09 -5.83
CA THR A 555 -35.95 8.67 -5.43
C THR A 555 -35.93 9.11 -3.97
N VAL A 556 -35.35 8.31 -3.07
CA VAL A 556 -35.19 8.69 -1.66
C VAL A 556 -34.26 9.90 -1.50
N ALA A 557 -33.14 9.92 -2.24
CA ALA A 557 -32.21 11.04 -2.23
C ALA A 557 -32.81 12.33 -2.81
N LEU A 558 -33.62 12.22 -3.87
CA LEU A 558 -34.33 13.35 -4.47
C LEU A 558 -35.31 14.00 -3.49
N ALA A 559 -36.14 13.21 -2.80
CA ALA A 559 -37.06 13.74 -1.80
C ALA A 559 -36.32 14.49 -0.66
N LYS A 560 -35.15 13.98 -0.25
CA LYS A 560 -34.27 14.66 0.72
C LYS A 560 -33.70 15.97 0.17
N LEU A 561 -33.22 15.96 -1.07
CA LEU A 561 -32.68 17.15 -1.75
C LEU A 561 -33.73 18.26 -1.85
N GLU A 562 -34.98 17.90 -2.11
CA GLU A 562 -36.14 18.80 -2.14
C GLU A 562 -36.69 19.15 -0.75
N SER A 563 -36.13 18.58 0.33
CA SER A 563 -36.60 18.75 1.71
C SER A 563 -38.09 18.43 1.89
N ARG A 564 -38.58 17.40 1.18
CA ARG A 564 -39.98 16.94 1.24
C ARG A 564 -40.07 15.48 1.68
N SER A 565 -41.27 15.10 2.13
CA SER A 565 -41.61 13.70 2.28
C SER A 565 -41.85 13.03 0.93
N LEU A 566 -41.73 11.70 0.90
CA LEU A 566 -42.14 10.88 -0.24
C LEU A 566 -43.65 11.05 -0.48
N SER A 567 -44.04 11.18 -1.75
CA SER A 567 -45.45 11.16 -2.16
C SER A 567 -46.03 9.75 -2.04
N GLU A 568 -47.36 9.64 -2.05
CA GLU A 568 -48.04 8.33 -2.06
C GLU A 568 -47.63 7.49 -3.27
N HIS A 569 -47.49 8.12 -4.44
CA HIS A 569 -47.06 7.45 -5.67
C HIS A 569 -45.63 6.91 -5.56
N GLU A 570 -44.68 7.72 -5.11
CA GLU A 570 -43.29 7.27 -4.91
C GLU A 570 -43.24 6.15 -3.85
N THR A 571 -43.95 6.31 -2.74
CA THR A 571 -44.05 5.29 -1.68
C THR A 571 -44.46 3.93 -2.24
N GLU A 572 -45.46 3.92 -3.13
CA GLU A 572 -45.92 2.69 -3.78
C GLU A 572 -44.88 2.12 -4.76
N GLN A 573 -44.22 2.97 -5.54
CA GLN A 573 -43.12 2.56 -6.42
C GLN A 573 -41.95 1.92 -5.64
N LEU A 574 -41.52 2.54 -4.53
CA LEU A 574 -40.44 2.02 -3.69
C LEU A 574 -40.80 0.64 -3.11
N ARG A 575 -42.05 0.42 -2.70
CA ARG A 575 -42.52 -0.92 -2.27
C ARG A 575 -42.38 -1.95 -3.38
N GLY A 576 -42.83 -1.61 -4.59
CA GLY A 576 -42.72 -2.47 -5.77
C GLY A 576 -41.27 -2.82 -6.10
N TRP A 577 -40.38 -1.83 -6.15
CA TRP A 577 -38.96 -2.03 -6.43
C TRP A 577 -38.25 -2.84 -5.34
N LEU A 578 -38.57 -2.64 -4.06
CA LEU A 578 -38.05 -3.46 -2.96
C LEU A 578 -38.45 -4.94 -3.08
N VAL A 579 -39.68 -5.22 -3.53
CA VAL A 579 -40.11 -6.60 -3.81
C VAL A 579 -39.28 -7.18 -4.95
N LYS A 580 -39.10 -6.45 -6.06
CA LYS A 580 -38.25 -6.87 -7.18
C LYS A 580 -36.80 -7.11 -6.73
N LEU A 581 -36.21 -6.24 -5.92
CA LEU A 581 -34.86 -6.42 -5.37
C LEU A 581 -34.73 -7.68 -4.50
N GLN A 582 -35.73 -8.00 -3.68
CA GLN A 582 -35.75 -9.25 -2.91
C GLN A 582 -35.83 -10.51 -3.79
N GLN A 583 -36.45 -10.40 -4.96
CA GLN A 583 -36.56 -11.48 -5.94
C GLN A 583 -35.26 -11.67 -6.73
N LEU A 584 -34.69 -10.58 -7.24
CA LEU A 584 -33.50 -10.56 -8.11
C LEU A 584 -32.18 -10.71 -7.33
N ASP A 585 -32.07 -10.13 -6.12
CA ASP A 585 -30.87 -10.20 -5.28
C ASP A 585 -31.13 -11.02 -4.01
N ARG A 586 -31.35 -12.32 -4.22
CA ARG A 586 -31.73 -13.26 -3.17
C ARG A 586 -30.72 -13.34 -2.04
N THR A 587 -29.43 -13.19 -2.36
CA THR A 587 -28.33 -13.27 -1.39
C THR A 587 -28.33 -12.09 -0.41
N ARG A 588 -28.91 -10.95 -0.81
CA ARG A 588 -29.00 -9.73 0.02
C ARG A 588 -30.43 -9.40 0.46
N ARG A 589 -31.36 -10.36 0.49
CA ARG A 589 -32.74 -10.14 0.98
C ARG A 589 -32.82 -9.43 2.33
N GLY A 590 -31.91 -9.74 3.25
CA GLY A 590 -31.82 -9.07 4.55
C GLY A 590 -31.56 -7.57 4.43
N ARG A 591 -30.71 -7.12 3.49
CA ARG A 591 -30.48 -5.69 3.21
C ARG A 591 -31.76 -5.01 2.75
N TRP A 592 -32.49 -5.62 1.82
CA TRP A 592 -33.72 -5.03 1.27
C TRP A 592 -34.86 -5.02 2.28
N ALA A 593 -34.95 -6.05 3.14
CA ALA A 593 -35.90 -6.06 4.26
C ALA A 593 -35.58 -4.95 5.28
N TYR A 594 -34.30 -4.78 5.63
CA TYR A 594 -33.85 -3.68 6.48
C TYR A 594 -34.18 -2.31 5.88
N MET A 595 -33.91 -2.10 4.59
CA MET A 595 -34.24 -0.83 3.94
C MET A 595 -35.75 -0.58 3.88
N ARG A 596 -36.58 -1.62 3.72
CA ARG A 596 -38.05 -1.49 3.81
C ARG A 596 -38.47 -0.97 5.18
N SER A 597 -37.90 -1.48 6.27
CA SER A 597 -38.21 -1.00 7.62
C SER A 597 -37.73 0.43 7.85
N GLU A 598 -36.52 0.78 7.40
CA GLU A 598 -35.96 2.13 7.57
C GLU A 598 -36.81 3.21 6.87
N LEU A 599 -37.41 2.86 5.73
CA LEU A 599 -38.29 3.77 4.97
C LEU A 599 -39.74 3.78 5.49
N GLY A 600 -40.06 3.02 6.54
CA GLY A 600 -41.43 2.92 7.06
C GLY A 600 -42.42 2.27 6.09
N LEU A 601 -41.92 1.39 5.21
CA LEU A 601 -42.69 0.72 4.14
C LEU A 601 -43.07 -0.73 4.50
N SER A 602 -42.96 -1.08 5.78
CA SER A 602 -43.21 -2.43 6.33
C SER A 602 -44.65 -2.87 6.25
#